data_AF-A0A101I3I0-F1
#
_entry.id   AF-A0A101I3I0-F1
#
_cell.length_a   1.000
_cell.length_b   1.000
_cell.length_c   1.000
_cell.angle_alpha   90.00
_cell.angle_beta   90.00
_cell.angle_gamma   90.00
#
_symmetry.space_group_name_H-M   'P 1'
#
loop_
_entity.id
_entity.type
_entity.pdbx_description
1 polymer ?
#
loop_
_entity_poly.entity_id
_entity_poly.type
_entity_poly.pdbx_seq_one_letter_code
_entity_poly.pdbx_strand_id
1 'polypeptide(L)'
;MTSKERMDNAVPDRKRVVVAGLGAMGSGIARLLLDKRDLVQVVGAGAARPDKHGRDLGEVLGTGEMTGVAVTSIGELADIEADIVIQATTSFTREAFPDIMQFVRSGKNVISIAEEMSYPHVTEPLLAKDMEEAARSNGVTILGTGVNPGFILDTLILTLTGSFGNVLSVRASRINDLSPFGHGVMKTQGVGTTPEESSPSSPEWWLDVTTQ
;
A
#
# COMPACT_ATOMS: atom_id res chain seq x y z
N MET A 1 30.79 9.14 30.75
CA MET A 1 29.54 9.11 29.96
C MET A 1 28.44 8.56 30.83
N THR A 2 27.43 9.38 31.09
CA THR A 2 26.25 8.99 31.85
C THR A 2 25.33 8.08 31.02
N SER A 3 24.48 7.30 31.66
CA SER A 3 23.45 6.48 31.00
C SER A 3 22.48 7.31 30.14
N LYS A 4 22.29 8.59 30.48
CA LYS A 4 21.48 9.56 29.73
C LYS A 4 22.17 10.01 28.44
N GLU A 5 23.48 10.29 28.48
CA GLU A 5 24.28 10.63 27.29
C GLU A 5 24.44 9.47 26.30
N ARG A 6 24.30 8.21 26.74
CA ARG A 6 24.23 7.04 25.85
C ARG A 6 22.87 6.87 25.17
N MET A 7 21.82 7.43 25.76
CA MET A 7 20.44 7.34 25.24
C MET A 7 20.14 8.45 24.22
N ASP A 8 20.82 9.59 24.34
CA ASP A 8 20.66 10.74 23.43
C ASP A 8 21.49 10.62 22.13
N ASN A 9 22.45 9.68 22.03
CA ASN A 9 23.45 9.64 20.95
C ASN A 9 23.44 8.41 20.02
N ALA A 10 22.31 7.72 19.90
CA ALA A 10 22.08 6.77 18.80
C ALA A 10 20.58 6.48 18.60
N VAL A 11 19.78 7.49 18.29
CA VAL A 11 18.55 7.20 17.54
C VAL A 11 19.03 6.93 16.11
N PRO A 12 18.91 5.69 15.58
CA PRO A 12 19.25 5.45 14.18
C PRO A 12 18.50 6.45 13.30
N ASP A 13 19.15 6.88 12.21
CA ASP A 13 18.55 7.83 11.26
C ASP A 13 17.19 7.29 10.81
N ARG A 14 16.11 7.90 11.33
CA ARG A 14 14.74 7.40 11.17
C ARG A 14 14.38 7.52 9.70
N LYS A 15 13.83 6.45 9.12
CA LYS A 15 13.41 6.51 7.72
C LYS A 15 12.30 7.54 7.54
N ARG A 16 12.51 8.47 6.61
CA ARG A 16 11.58 9.52 6.24
C ARG A 16 10.57 8.93 5.26
N VAL A 17 9.31 8.93 5.66
CA VAL A 17 8.21 8.30 4.92
C VAL A 17 7.21 9.35 4.50
N VAL A 18 6.75 9.26 3.26
CA VAL A 18 5.57 10.00 2.77
C VAL A 18 4.44 9.03 2.44
N VAL A 19 3.21 9.43 2.73
CA VAL A 19 2.01 8.63 2.44
C VAL A 19 1.24 9.26 1.29
N ALA A 20 1.25 8.62 0.12
CA ALA A 20 0.50 9.04 -1.05
C ALA A 20 -0.89 8.41 -1.04
N GLY A 21 -1.91 9.21 -0.70
CA GLY A 21 -3.30 8.78 -0.60
C GLY A 21 -3.77 8.70 0.85
N LEU A 22 -4.67 9.60 1.25
CA LEU A 22 -5.32 9.60 2.57
C LEU A 22 -6.78 9.09 2.49
N GLY A 23 -6.96 7.94 1.82
CA GLY A 23 -8.18 7.14 1.86
C GLY A 23 -8.26 6.31 3.15
N ALA A 24 -9.11 5.28 3.20
CA ALA A 24 -9.26 4.42 4.38
C ALA A 24 -7.94 3.74 4.78
N MET A 25 -7.28 3.06 3.83
CA MET A 25 -6.02 2.35 4.08
C MET A 25 -4.88 3.31 4.37
N GLY A 26 -4.64 4.30 3.51
CA GLY A 26 -3.56 5.27 3.70
C GLY A 26 -3.68 6.09 4.99
N SER A 27 -4.91 6.42 5.44
CA SER A 27 -5.10 7.05 6.75
C SER A 27 -4.77 6.10 7.90
N GLY A 28 -5.12 4.81 7.79
CA GLY A 28 -4.73 3.79 8.77
C GLY A 28 -3.21 3.60 8.84
N ILE A 29 -2.55 3.53 7.68
CA ILE A 29 -1.08 3.47 7.57
C ILE A 29 -0.45 4.70 8.21
N ALA A 30 -0.92 5.90 7.89
CA ALA A 30 -0.37 7.13 8.45
C ALA A 30 -0.50 7.17 9.98
N ARG A 31 -1.64 6.77 10.57
CA ARG A 31 -1.79 6.65 12.03
C ARG A 31 -0.78 5.66 12.62
N LEU A 32 -0.64 4.48 12.02
CA LEU A 32 0.33 3.48 12.47
C LEU A 32 1.77 4.00 12.43
N LEU A 33 2.15 4.74 11.39
CA LEU A 33 3.48 5.34 11.28
C LEU A 33 3.72 6.42 12.35
N LEU A 34 2.70 7.23 12.66
CA LEU A 34 2.77 8.22 13.73
C LEU A 34 2.92 7.55 15.12
N ASP A 35 2.25 6.43 15.34
CA ASP A 35 2.42 5.62 16.56
C ASP A 35 3.83 5.02 16.66
N LYS A 36 4.45 4.69 15.51
CA LYS A 36 5.81 4.14 15.37
C LYS A 36 6.89 5.21 15.11
N ARG A 37 6.69 6.42 15.63
CA ARG A 37 7.60 7.57 15.44
C ARG A 37 9.03 7.35 15.94
N ASP A 38 9.26 6.32 16.75
CA ASP A 38 10.57 5.86 17.20
C ASP A 38 11.36 5.12 16.11
N LEU A 39 10.68 4.53 15.12
CA LEU A 39 11.28 3.78 14.01
C LEU A 39 11.33 4.59 12.69
N VAL A 40 10.32 5.43 12.46
CA VAL A 40 10.14 6.18 11.21
C VAL A 40 9.69 7.61 11.48
N GLN A 41 9.85 8.48 10.50
CA GLN A 41 9.35 9.86 10.55
C GLN A 41 8.43 10.10 9.36
N VAL A 42 7.17 10.46 9.62
CA VAL A 42 6.28 10.93 8.55
C VAL A 42 6.67 12.37 8.21
N VAL A 43 7.08 12.61 6.96
CA VAL A 43 7.56 13.93 6.49
C VAL A 43 6.64 14.56 5.45
N GLY A 44 5.63 13.84 4.99
CA GLY A 44 4.69 14.31 3.97
C GLY A 44 3.50 13.38 3.83
N ALA A 45 2.37 13.95 3.42
CA ALA A 45 1.15 13.18 3.15
C ALA A 45 0.35 13.84 2.04
N GLY A 46 -0.12 13.04 1.09
CA GLY A 46 -0.84 13.54 -0.09
C GLY A 46 -2.25 13.02 -0.14
N ALA A 47 -3.19 13.86 -0.57
CA ALA A 47 -4.56 13.46 -0.83
C ALA A 47 -5.00 13.92 -2.21
N ALA A 48 -5.84 13.12 -2.89
CA ALA A 48 -6.47 13.53 -4.14
C ALA A 48 -7.51 14.66 -3.93
N ARG A 49 -8.17 14.69 -2.76
CA ARG A 49 -9.23 15.65 -2.48
C ARG A 49 -8.66 17.00 -2.01
N PRO A 50 -8.97 18.12 -2.70
CA PRO A 50 -8.39 19.43 -2.36
C PRO A 50 -8.78 19.99 -1.00
N ASP A 51 -9.91 19.58 -0.43
CA ASP A 51 -10.39 20.02 0.89
C ASP A 51 -9.47 19.62 2.06
N LYS A 52 -8.55 18.68 1.80
CA LYS A 52 -7.52 18.26 2.77
C LYS A 52 -6.23 19.06 2.64
N HIS A 53 -5.99 19.74 1.52
CA HIS A 53 -4.70 20.39 1.25
C HIS A 53 -4.44 21.56 2.21
N GLY A 54 -3.20 21.71 2.64
CA GLY A 54 -2.75 22.73 3.60
C GLY A 54 -3.12 22.46 5.06
N ARG A 55 -3.97 21.46 5.34
CA ARG A 55 -4.32 21.07 6.71
C ARG A 55 -3.25 20.17 7.30
N ASP A 56 -3.11 20.19 8.63
CA ASP A 56 -2.20 19.30 9.32
C ASP A 56 -2.69 17.84 9.22
N LEU A 57 -1.75 16.91 9.00
CA LEU A 57 -2.05 15.50 8.88
C LEU A 57 -2.76 14.95 10.13
N GLY A 58 -2.37 15.36 11.33
CA GLY A 58 -3.01 14.96 12.58
C GLY A 58 -4.47 15.39 12.67
N GLU A 59 -4.79 16.61 12.22
CA GLU A 59 -6.18 17.06 12.09
C GLU A 59 -6.97 16.23 11.08
N VAL A 60 -6.38 15.96 9.90
CA VAL A 60 -7.02 15.15 8.85
C VAL A 60 -7.28 13.71 9.31
N LEU A 61 -6.38 13.18 10.15
CA LEU A 61 -6.49 11.83 10.71
C LEU A 61 -7.35 11.76 11.98
N GLY A 62 -7.66 12.91 12.61
CA GLY A 62 -8.38 12.98 13.87
C GLY A 62 -7.60 12.42 15.06
N THR A 63 -6.27 12.58 15.09
CA THR A 63 -5.40 12.04 16.16
C THR A 63 -5.45 12.87 17.44
N GLY A 64 -5.96 14.11 17.38
CA GLY A 64 -5.99 15.03 18.53
C GLY A 64 -4.66 15.75 18.80
N GLU A 65 -3.64 15.49 17.99
CA GLU A 65 -2.31 16.11 18.08
C GLU A 65 -1.87 16.63 16.70
N MET A 66 -1.23 17.80 16.68
CA MET A 66 -0.64 18.35 15.46
C MET A 66 0.67 17.64 15.14
N THR A 67 0.84 17.28 13.87
CA THR A 67 2.02 16.57 13.38
C THR A 67 3.09 17.51 12.82
N GLY A 68 2.71 18.73 12.44
CA GLY A 68 3.55 19.66 11.68
C GLY A 68 3.67 19.30 10.20
N VAL A 69 2.98 18.26 9.72
CA VAL A 69 3.00 17.80 8.33
C VAL A 69 1.75 18.32 7.62
N ALA A 70 1.92 19.28 6.72
CA ALA A 70 0.83 19.75 5.87
C ALA A 70 0.49 18.72 4.80
N VAL A 71 -0.80 18.45 4.61
CA VAL A 71 -1.28 17.57 3.54
C VAL A 71 -1.23 18.32 2.20
N THR A 72 -0.72 17.69 1.15
CA THR A 72 -0.56 18.27 -0.20
C THR A 72 -1.36 17.47 -1.24
N SER A 73 -1.22 17.84 -2.51
CA SER A 73 -1.57 16.92 -3.61
C SER A 73 -0.57 15.76 -3.66
N ILE A 74 -0.96 14.66 -4.33
CA ILE A 74 -0.09 13.48 -4.48
C ILE A 74 1.17 13.82 -5.30
N GLY A 75 1.03 14.61 -6.36
CA GLY A 75 2.15 14.95 -7.25
C GLY A 75 3.23 15.80 -6.58
N GLU A 76 2.86 16.66 -5.63
CA GLU A 76 3.80 17.49 -4.86
C GLU A 76 4.69 16.66 -3.90
N LEU A 77 4.30 15.42 -3.58
CA LEU A 77 5.10 14.56 -2.70
C LEU A 77 6.46 14.18 -3.28
N ALA A 78 6.62 14.26 -4.61
CA ALA A 78 7.89 13.99 -5.26
C ALA A 78 8.97 15.02 -4.89
N ASP A 79 8.58 16.24 -4.54
CA ASP A 79 9.48 17.33 -4.16
C ASP A 79 9.85 17.31 -2.66
N ILE A 80 9.19 16.46 -1.87
CA ILE A 80 9.48 16.29 -0.45
C ILE A 80 10.65 15.32 -0.29
N GLU A 81 11.67 15.75 0.47
CA GLU A 81 12.83 14.94 0.81
C GLU A 81 12.45 13.76 1.72
N ALA A 82 12.45 12.53 1.15
CA ALA A 82 12.02 11.31 1.83
C ALA A 82 12.76 10.07 1.30
N ASP A 83 12.78 9.00 2.08
CA ASP A 83 13.45 7.74 1.72
C ASP A 83 12.47 6.74 1.07
N ILE A 84 11.20 6.78 1.50
CA ILE A 84 10.15 5.82 1.12
C ILE A 84 8.83 6.56 0.88
N VAL A 85 8.14 6.20 -0.20
CA VAL A 85 6.74 6.54 -0.45
C VAL A 85 5.87 5.30 -0.24
N ILE A 86 4.80 5.43 0.54
CA ILE A 86 3.74 4.43 0.59
C ILE A 86 2.56 4.91 -0.26
N GLN A 87 2.34 4.29 -1.41
CA GLN A 87 1.27 4.60 -2.35
C GLN A 87 0.03 3.75 -2.06
N ALA A 88 -1.07 4.44 -1.75
CA ALA A 88 -2.35 3.88 -1.31
C ALA A 88 -3.54 4.59 -2.00
N THR A 89 -3.50 4.67 -3.32
CA THR A 89 -4.46 5.46 -4.13
C THR A 89 -5.38 4.63 -5.02
N THR A 90 -4.95 3.45 -5.47
CA THR A 90 -5.67 2.61 -6.45
C THR A 90 -5.30 1.14 -6.28
N SER A 91 -6.02 0.27 -6.98
CA SER A 91 -5.83 -1.19 -7.07
C SER A 91 -5.10 -1.64 -8.33
N PHE A 92 -5.07 -0.80 -9.38
CA PHE A 92 -4.64 -1.18 -10.71
C PHE A 92 -3.23 -0.66 -11.02
N THR A 93 -2.39 -1.50 -11.63
CA THR A 93 -0.99 -1.14 -11.96
C THR A 93 -0.95 0.05 -12.91
N ARG A 94 -1.83 0.08 -13.92
CA ARG A 94 -1.89 1.17 -14.91
C ARG A 94 -2.19 2.53 -14.29
N GLU A 95 -3.01 2.55 -13.25
CA GLU A 95 -3.37 3.78 -12.54
C GLU A 95 -2.28 4.19 -11.54
N ALA A 96 -1.62 3.23 -10.89
CA ALA A 96 -0.52 3.50 -9.97
C ALA A 96 0.77 3.92 -10.68
N PHE A 97 0.99 3.44 -11.91
CA PHE A 97 2.23 3.61 -12.66
C PHE A 97 2.72 5.07 -12.77
N PRO A 98 1.90 6.08 -13.13
CA PRO A 98 2.38 7.46 -13.24
C PRO A 98 2.95 7.98 -11.91
N ASP A 99 2.25 7.74 -10.80
CA ASP A 99 2.68 8.15 -9.46
C ASP A 99 3.96 7.40 -9.06
N ILE A 100 4.01 6.08 -9.25
CA ILE A 100 5.19 5.25 -8.93
C ILE A 100 6.42 5.73 -9.72
N MET A 101 6.26 6.02 -11.01
CA MET A 101 7.37 6.48 -11.85
C MET A 101 7.86 7.87 -11.43
N GLN A 102 6.96 8.76 -11.00
CA GLN A 102 7.34 10.05 -10.41
C GLN A 102 8.14 9.84 -9.10
N PHE A 103 7.60 8.99 -8.23
CA PHE A 103 8.25 8.26 -7.14
C PHE A 103 9.73 7.98 -7.33
N VAL A 104 9.95 7.03 -8.22
CA VAL A 104 11.22 6.41 -8.54
C VAL A 104 12.19 7.43 -9.13
N ARG A 105 11.74 8.28 -10.04
CA ARG A 105 12.58 9.33 -10.66
C ARG A 105 13.02 10.41 -9.68
N SER A 106 12.29 10.57 -8.57
CA SER A 106 12.67 11.45 -7.47
C SER A 106 13.60 10.78 -6.44
N GLY A 107 14.12 9.59 -6.75
CA GLY A 107 15.09 8.87 -5.91
C GLY A 107 14.50 8.19 -4.68
N LYS A 108 13.18 7.95 -4.64
CA LYS A 108 12.50 7.36 -3.49
C LYS A 108 12.18 5.89 -3.73
N ASN A 109 12.30 5.07 -2.68
CA ASN A 109 11.75 3.71 -2.69
C ASN A 109 10.23 3.79 -2.62
N VAL A 110 9.54 2.83 -3.24
CA VAL A 110 8.07 2.83 -3.29
C VAL A 110 7.51 1.52 -2.74
N ILE A 111 6.59 1.62 -1.78
CA ILE A 111 5.72 0.53 -1.37
C ILE A 111 4.32 0.86 -1.88
N SER A 112 3.74 -0.02 -2.68
CA SER A 112 2.37 0.12 -3.21
C SER A 112 1.46 -0.90 -2.54
N ILE A 113 0.23 -0.49 -2.24
CA ILE A 113 -0.85 -1.41 -1.84
C ILE A 113 -1.82 -1.74 -2.98
N ALA A 114 -1.53 -1.31 -4.21
CA ALA A 114 -2.35 -1.67 -5.36
C ALA A 114 -2.27 -3.20 -5.58
N GLU A 115 -3.42 -3.86 -5.67
CA GLU A 115 -3.48 -5.32 -5.74
C GLU A 115 -2.67 -5.89 -6.91
N GLU A 116 -2.76 -5.28 -8.10
CA GLU A 116 -2.00 -5.74 -9.27
C GLU A 116 -0.48 -5.55 -9.13
N MET A 117 -0.02 -4.64 -8.26
CA MET A 117 1.41 -4.42 -8.00
C MET A 117 2.06 -5.56 -7.21
N SER A 118 1.27 -6.48 -6.64
CA SER A 118 1.82 -7.69 -6.01
C SER A 118 2.61 -8.57 -6.98
N TYR A 119 2.20 -8.62 -8.25
CA TYR A 119 2.95 -9.28 -9.32
C TYR A 119 2.58 -8.73 -10.72
N PRO A 120 2.99 -7.48 -11.04
CA PRO A 120 2.55 -6.79 -12.25
C PRO A 120 3.11 -7.40 -13.54
N HIS A 121 4.10 -8.29 -13.45
CA HIS A 121 4.66 -9.02 -14.60
C HIS A 121 3.64 -9.90 -15.32
N VAL A 122 2.51 -10.25 -14.68
CA VAL A 122 1.44 -11.04 -15.31
C VAL A 122 0.37 -10.14 -15.93
N THR A 123 -0.08 -9.12 -15.21
CA THR A 123 -1.20 -8.26 -15.65
C THR A 123 -0.76 -7.14 -16.58
N GLU A 124 0.41 -6.53 -16.32
CA GLU A 124 0.93 -5.36 -17.03
C GLU A 124 2.45 -5.49 -17.31
N PRO A 125 2.89 -6.49 -18.10
CA PRO A 125 4.31 -6.84 -18.25
C PRO A 125 5.20 -5.71 -18.79
N LEU A 126 4.67 -4.85 -19.67
CA LEU A 126 5.41 -3.71 -20.20
C LEU A 126 5.64 -2.64 -19.14
N LEU A 127 4.60 -2.30 -18.36
CA LEU A 127 4.73 -1.34 -17.26
C LEU A 127 5.64 -1.86 -16.15
N ALA A 128 5.56 -3.16 -15.84
CA ALA A 128 6.46 -3.80 -14.88
C ALA A 128 7.93 -3.66 -15.29
N LYS A 129 8.23 -3.89 -16.58
CA LYS A 129 9.57 -3.72 -17.13
C LYS A 129 10.05 -2.27 -17.06
N ASP A 130 9.21 -1.31 -17.44
CA ASP A 130 9.55 0.11 -17.38
C ASP A 130 9.84 0.56 -15.94
N MET A 131 9.04 0.10 -14.97
CA MET A 131 9.25 0.35 -13.54
C MET A 131 10.56 -0.26 -13.03
N GLU A 132 10.88 -1.49 -13.44
CA GLU A 132 12.11 -2.17 -13.05
C GLU A 132 13.36 -1.46 -13.58
N GLU A 133 13.36 -1.07 -14.86
CA GLU A 133 14.45 -0.31 -15.48
C GLU A 133 14.64 1.05 -14.81
N ALA A 134 13.54 1.75 -14.50
CA ALA A 134 13.59 3.02 -13.79
C ALA A 134 14.10 2.85 -12.35
N ALA A 135 13.64 1.85 -11.62
CA ALA A 135 14.07 1.58 -10.24
C ALA A 135 15.58 1.30 -10.19
N ARG A 136 16.08 0.43 -11.08
CA ARG A 136 17.52 0.13 -11.19
C ARG A 136 18.33 1.37 -11.54
N SER A 137 17.89 2.17 -12.51
CA SER A 137 18.61 3.36 -12.97
C SER A 137 18.69 4.46 -11.90
N ASN A 138 17.70 4.53 -11.01
CA ASN A 138 17.67 5.49 -9.91
C ASN A 138 18.22 4.91 -8.59
N GLY A 139 18.62 3.63 -8.57
CA GLY A 139 19.14 2.97 -7.36
C GLY A 139 18.10 2.79 -6.24
N VAL A 140 16.82 2.62 -6.61
CA VAL A 140 15.70 2.48 -5.67
C VAL A 140 14.96 1.16 -5.88
N THR A 141 14.02 0.86 -4.99
CA THR A 141 13.21 -0.35 -5.01
C THR A 141 11.72 -0.03 -5.08
N ILE A 142 10.96 -0.95 -5.68
CA ILE A 142 9.50 -0.93 -5.73
C ILE A 142 8.99 -2.26 -5.17
N LEU A 143 8.02 -2.22 -4.26
CA LEU A 143 7.37 -3.40 -3.68
C LEU A 143 5.85 -3.20 -3.69
N GLY A 144 5.11 -4.08 -4.35
CA GLY A 144 3.67 -4.23 -4.12
C GLY A 144 3.41 -5.24 -3.01
N THR A 145 2.66 -4.87 -1.98
CA THR A 145 2.33 -5.76 -0.87
C THR A 145 1.01 -5.36 -0.20
N GLY A 146 0.52 -6.22 0.69
CA GLY A 146 -0.76 -6.08 1.33
C GLY A 146 -1.15 -7.37 2.07
N VAL A 147 -2.34 -7.40 2.66
CA VAL A 147 -2.82 -8.62 3.33
C VAL A 147 -3.11 -9.71 2.31
N ASN A 148 -3.77 -9.36 1.20
CA ASN A 148 -3.94 -10.23 0.05
C ASN A 148 -4.43 -9.38 -1.14
N PRO A 149 -3.66 -9.33 -2.23
CA PRO A 149 -2.37 -10.01 -2.41
C PRO A 149 -1.23 -9.36 -1.59
N GLY A 150 -0.17 -10.11 -1.31
CA GLY A 150 1.05 -9.69 -0.60
C GLY A 150 1.37 -10.41 0.72
N PHE A 151 0.42 -11.18 1.30
CA PHE A 151 0.72 -12.01 2.47
C PHE A 151 -0.07 -13.33 2.54
N ILE A 152 -1.37 -13.28 2.87
CA ILE A 152 -2.16 -14.44 3.34
C ILE A 152 -2.25 -15.55 2.30
N LEU A 153 -2.46 -15.21 1.03
CA LEU A 153 -2.63 -16.20 -0.06
C LEU A 153 -1.40 -16.28 -0.99
N ASP A 154 -0.25 -15.81 -0.52
CA ASP A 154 0.98 -15.77 -1.32
C ASP A 154 2.21 -16.01 -0.42
N THR A 155 2.79 -14.99 0.20
CA THR A 155 4.02 -15.05 0.98
C THR A 155 3.93 -16.04 2.13
N LEU A 156 2.80 -16.07 2.86
CA LEU A 156 2.59 -17.04 3.93
C LEU A 156 2.56 -18.47 3.39
N ILE A 157 1.84 -18.69 2.29
CA ILE A 157 1.77 -20.01 1.64
C ILE A 157 3.16 -20.45 1.18
N LEU A 158 3.90 -19.58 0.48
CA LEU A 158 5.26 -19.85 0.02
C LEU A 158 6.23 -20.10 1.19
N THR A 159 6.04 -19.40 2.31
CA THR A 159 6.85 -19.65 3.52
C THR A 159 6.58 -21.04 4.08
N LEU A 160 5.32 -21.46 4.15
CA LEU A 160 4.94 -22.80 4.63
C LEU A 160 5.49 -23.90 3.72
N THR A 161 5.48 -23.71 2.39
CA THR A 161 6.00 -24.71 1.46
C THR A 161 7.51 -24.94 1.59
N GLY A 162 8.28 -24.01 2.15
CA GLY A 162 9.73 -24.11 2.31
C GLY A 162 10.21 -25.29 3.17
N SER A 163 9.33 -25.89 3.98
CA SER A 163 9.67 -27.08 4.80
C SER A 163 9.38 -28.42 4.11
N PHE A 164 8.88 -28.40 2.87
CA PHE A 164 8.50 -29.62 2.13
C PHE A 164 9.51 -29.93 1.03
N GLY A 165 9.93 -31.20 0.93
CA GLY A 165 10.82 -31.65 -0.16
C GLY A 165 10.12 -31.70 -1.53
N ASN A 166 8.79 -31.82 -1.56
CA ASN A 166 7.96 -31.77 -2.77
C ASN A 166 6.56 -31.24 -2.42
N VAL A 167 5.99 -30.36 -3.26
CA VAL A 167 4.65 -29.79 -3.09
C VAL A 167 3.77 -30.27 -4.23
N LEU A 168 2.79 -31.13 -3.94
CA LEU A 168 1.88 -31.69 -4.96
C LEU A 168 0.71 -30.76 -5.29
N SER A 169 0.19 -30.05 -4.28
CA SER A 169 -0.90 -29.10 -4.45
C SER A 169 -0.95 -28.09 -3.30
N VAL A 170 -1.56 -26.94 -3.56
CA VAL A 170 -1.87 -25.91 -2.57
C VAL A 170 -3.35 -25.61 -2.68
N ARG A 171 -4.05 -25.60 -1.54
CA ARG A 171 -5.43 -25.12 -1.43
C ARG A 171 -5.51 -24.15 -0.26
N ALA A 172 -6.02 -22.95 -0.53
CA ALA A 172 -6.21 -21.91 0.48
C ALA A 172 -7.52 -21.18 0.22
N SER A 173 -8.12 -20.65 1.28
CA SER A 173 -9.33 -19.83 1.22
C SER A 173 -9.20 -18.68 2.19
N ARG A 174 -9.72 -17.52 1.79
CA ARG A 174 -9.84 -16.32 2.63
C ARG A 174 -11.31 -15.94 2.66
N ILE A 175 -11.88 -15.93 3.86
CA ILE A 175 -13.27 -15.57 4.11
C ILE A 175 -13.25 -14.30 4.97
N ASN A 176 -13.88 -13.23 4.51
CA ASN A 176 -13.96 -11.96 5.22
C ASN A 176 -15.40 -11.51 5.40
N ASP A 177 -15.61 -10.67 6.41
CA ASP A 177 -16.86 -9.94 6.61
C ASP A 177 -16.75 -8.58 5.90
N LEU A 178 -17.68 -8.33 4.97
CA LEU A 178 -17.75 -7.06 4.26
C LEU A 178 -18.50 -5.97 5.04
N SER A 179 -19.25 -6.32 6.09
CA SER A 179 -20.07 -5.40 6.89
C SER A 179 -19.35 -4.13 7.38
N PRO A 180 -18.03 -4.13 7.67
CA PRO A 180 -17.34 -2.92 8.14
C PRO A 180 -16.95 -1.94 7.01
N PHE A 181 -17.07 -2.33 5.73
CA PHE A 181 -16.58 -1.53 4.61
C PHE A 181 -17.65 -0.59 4.05
N GLY A 182 -17.18 0.54 3.49
CA GLY A 182 -18.05 1.53 2.85
C GLY A 182 -18.58 1.08 1.49
N HIS A 183 -19.51 1.87 0.95
CA HIS A 183 -20.23 1.60 -0.30
C HIS A 183 -19.34 1.26 -1.51
N GLY A 184 -18.14 1.87 -1.60
CA GLY A 184 -17.21 1.58 -2.69
C GLY A 184 -16.82 0.09 -2.76
N VAL A 185 -16.44 -0.49 -1.62
CA VAL A 185 -16.05 -1.92 -1.54
C VAL A 185 -17.26 -2.81 -1.82
N MET A 186 -18.40 -2.53 -1.18
CA MET A 186 -19.64 -3.30 -1.39
C MET A 186 -20.01 -3.41 -2.88
N LYS A 187 -19.93 -2.29 -3.61
CA LYS A 187 -20.22 -2.25 -5.04
C LYS A 187 -19.27 -3.12 -5.86
N THR A 188 -17.96 -3.11 -5.55
CA THR A 188 -16.99 -3.94 -6.28
C THR A 188 -17.19 -5.44 -6.09
N GLN A 189 -17.82 -5.84 -4.99
CA GLN A 189 -18.08 -7.24 -4.65
C GLN A 189 -19.49 -7.71 -5.04
N GLY A 190 -20.29 -6.87 -5.71
CA GLY A 190 -21.68 -7.20 -6.09
C GLY A 190 -22.64 -7.30 -4.90
N VAL A 191 -22.30 -6.72 -3.74
CA VAL A 191 -23.20 -6.74 -2.58
C VAL A 191 -24.40 -5.84 -2.86
N GLY A 192 -25.60 -6.43 -2.84
CA GLY A 192 -26.86 -5.72 -3.08
C GLY A 192 -27.29 -5.63 -4.55
N THR A 193 -26.59 -6.28 -5.48
CA THR A 193 -27.00 -6.41 -6.89
C THR A 193 -27.82 -7.69 -7.13
N THR A 194 -28.60 -7.76 -8.22
CA THR A 194 -29.28 -9.00 -8.60
C THR A 194 -28.31 -10.02 -9.24
N PRO A 195 -28.68 -11.32 -9.32
CA PRO A 195 -27.89 -12.32 -10.05
C PRO A 195 -27.59 -11.94 -11.50
N GLU A 196 -28.53 -11.28 -12.18
CA GLU A 196 -28.36 -10.84 -13.58
C GLU A 196 -27.38 -9.66 -13.70
N GLU A 197 -27.36 -8.77 -12.71
CA GLU A 197 -26.47 -7.61 -12.65
C GLU A 197 -25.02 -7.97 -12.24
N SER A 198 -24.87 -9.06 -11.47
CA SER A 198 -23.60 -9.52 -10.90
C SER A 198 -22.82 -10.49 -11.77
N SER A 199 -23.30 -10.81 -12.98
CA SER A 199 -22.65 -11.78 -13.87
C SER A 199 -21.69 -11.10 -14.85
N PRO A 200 -20.36 -11.12 -14.62
CA PRO A 200 -19.42 -10.86 -15.69
C PRO A 200 -19.32 -12.10 -16.58
N SER A 201 -19.39 -11.90 -17.89
CA SER A 201 -19.02 -12.88 -18.90
C SER A 201 -17.53 -13.19 -18.80
N SER A 202 -17.12 -14.16 -17.97
CA SER A 202 -15.71 -14.62 -17.84
C SER A 202 -15.62 -15.99 -17.12
N PRO A 203 -14.55 -16.77 -17.37
CA PRO A 203 -14.58 -18.25 -17.45
C PRO A 203 -14.61 -19.00 -16.12
N GLU A 204 -14.79 -20.33 -16.22
CA GLU A 204 -15.01 -21.38 -15.20
C GLU A 204 -14.00 -21.49 -14.02
N TRP A 205 -13.66 -20.41 -13.33
CA TRP A 205 -12.83 -20.45 -12.11
C TRP A 205 -13.57 -20.06 -10.82
N TRP A 206 -14.90 -20.04 -10.84
CA TRP A 206 -15.67 -19.97 -9.60
C TRP A 206 -15.42 -21.22 -8.74
N LEU A 207 -14.79 -21.01 -7.59
CA LEU A 207 -14.84 -21.92 -6.45
C LEU A 207 -16.30 -22.03 -6.00
N ASP A 208 -16.88 -23.22 -6.14
CA ASP A 208 -18.16 -23.60 -5.52
C ASP A 208 -18.11 -23.27 -4.02
N VAL A 209 -18.78 -22.19 -3.61
CA VAL A 209 -19.06 -21.92 -2.20
C VAL A 209 -20.28 -22.75 -1.83
N THR A 210 -20.08 -24.06 -1.70
CA THR A 210 -21.06 -24.92 -1.04
C THR A 210 -20.84 -24.83 0.47
N THR A 211 -21.73 -24.12 1.15
CA THR A 211 -21.96 -24.32 2.57
C THR A 211 -22.52 -25.73 2.75
N GLN A 212 -21.79 -26.60 3.47
CA GLN A 212 -22.41 -27.72 4.17
C GLN A 212 -23.10 -27.22 5.44
#